data_AF-A0A163QTR7-F1
#
_entry.id   AF-A0A163QTR7-F1
#
_cell.length_a   1.000
_cell.length_b   1.000
_cell.length_c   1.000
_cell.angle_alpha   90.00
_cell.angle_beta   90.00
_cell.angle_gamma   90.00
#
_symmetry.space_group_name_H-M   'P 1'
#
loop_
_entity.id
_entity.type
_entity.pdbx_description
1 polymer ?
#
loop_
_entity_poly.entity_id
_entity_poly.type
_entity_poly.pdbx_seq_one_letter_code
_entity_poly.pdbx_strand_id
1 'polypeptide(L)'
;MSVATKQDTIVRNLTDREAASRRASTLTARDVRSGARVRIWGLDGLWAVWSEGPEKGTWWLQPRDGGAVDVYRLLAEKPSRGGEITRAVLQGCIAVGTADLHLAAGTVRR
;
A
#
# COMPACT_ATOMS: atom_id res chain seq x y z
N MET A 1 37.16 -6.44 -7.34
CA MET A 1 35.83 -6.16 -7.94
C MET A 1 34.79 -6.70 -6.96
N SER A 2 34.22 -5.86 -6.10
CA SER A 2 33.25 -6.31 -5.08
C SER A 2 31.85 -5.87 -5.48
N VAL A 3 30.99 -6.87 -5.56
CA VAL A 3 29.61 -6.86 -6.02
C VAL A 3 28.79 -5.89 -5.17
N ALA A 4 28.23 -4.86 -5.81
CA ALA A 4 27.21 -4.02 -5.19
C ALA A 4 25.94 -4.86 -5.04
N THR A 5 25.69 -5.38 -3.83
CA THR A 5 24.44 -6.04 -3.45
C THR A 5 23.34 -4.97 -3.47
N LYS A 6 22.72 -4.76 -4.63
CA LYS A 6 21.50 -3.95 -4.75
C LYS A 6 20.42 -4.60 -3.89
N GLN A 7 20.21 -4.05 -2.71
CA GLN A 7 19.04 -4.31 -1.89
C GLN A 7 17.82 -3.88 -2.69
N ASP A 8 17.15 -4.88 -3.28
CA ASP A 8 15.95 -4.76 -4.08
C ASP A 8 14.75 -4.46 -3.15
N THR A 9 14.70 -3.23 -2.66
CA THR A 9 13.58 -2.67 -1.90
C THR A 9 12.43 -2.41 -2.88
N ILE A 10 11.25 -3.01 -2.64
CA ILE A 10 10.05 -2.83 -3.50
C ILE A 10 9.56 -1.37 -3.46
N VAL A 11 9.84 -0.68 -2.35
CA VAL A 11 9.59 0.75 -2.19
C VAL A 11 10.41 1.51 -3.23
N ARG A 12 9.78 1.91 -4.33
CA ARG A 12 10.36 2.92 -5.22
C ARG A 12 10.64 4.16 -4.38
N ASN A 13 11.87 4.67 -4.43
CA ASN A 13 12.21 5.99 -3.88
C ASN A 13 11.25 7.00 -4.49
N LEU A 14 10.30 7.48 -3.70
CA LEU A 14 9.34 8.49 -4.12
C LEU A 14 10.13 9.75 -4.47
N THR A 15 9.96 10.23 -5.70
CA THR A 15 10.52 11.53 -6.11
C THR A 15 9.86 12.65 -5.29
N ASP A 16 10.53 13.80 -5.12
CA ASP A 16 9.96 14.95 -4.38
C ASP A 16 8.57 15.37 -4.90
N ARG A 17 8.31 15.14 -6.18
CA ARG A 17 7.00 15.37 -6.82
C ARG A 17 5.93 14.40 -6.35
N GLU A 18 6.27 13.12 -6.17
CA GLU A 18 5.36 12.12 -5.60
C GLU A 18 5.14 12.36 -4.11
N ALA A 19 6.16 12.82 -3.38
CA ALA A 19 6.01 13.24 -1.99
C ALA A 19 5.07 14.46 -1.84
N ALA A 20 5.16 15.43 -2.76
CA ALA A 20 4.24 16.57 -2.81
C ALA A 20 2.81 16.16 -3.20
N SER A 21 2.67 15.24 -4.17
CA SER A 21 1.38 14.70 -4.59
C SER A 21 0.72 13.84 -3.49
N ARG A 22 1.53 13.12 -2.71
CA ARG A 22 1.12 12.38 -1.52
C ARG A 22 0.50 13.31 -0.48
N ARG A 23 1.12 14.45 -0.17
CA ARG A 23 0.53 15.46 0.74
C ARG A 23 -0.81 15.99 0.22
N ALA A 24 -0.91 16.28 -1.08
CA ALA A 24 -2.12 16.82 -1.69
C ALA A 24 -3.28 15.80 -1.81
N SER A 25 -2.98 14.50 -1.82
CA SER A 25 -3.95 13.41 -2.04
C SER A 25 -4.11 12.49 -0.83
N THR A 26 -3.63 12.92 0.34
CA THR A 26 -3.66 12.11 1.57
C THR A 26 -5.11 11.82 1.91
N LEU A 27 -5.52 10.55 1.84
CA LEU A 27 -6.83 10.17 2.33
C LEU A 27 -6.90 10.44 3.83
N THR A 28 -8.02 10.95 4.30
CA THR A 28 -8.31 10.91 5.74
C THR A 28 -8.93 9.55 6.08
N ALA A 29 -8.86 9.14 7.34
CA ALA A 29 -9.48 7.88 7.77
C ALA A 29 -10.99 7.83 7.48
N ARG A 30 -11.65 8.99 7.36
CA ARG A 30 -13.08 9.08 7.01
C ARG A 30 -13.37 8.81 5.53
N ASP A 31 -12.36 8.94 4.68
CA ASP A 31 -12.45 8.68 3.24
C ASP A 31 -12.24 7.20 2.90
N VAL A 32 -11.61 6.45 3.80
CA VAL A 32 -11.36 5.03 3.64
C VAL A 32 -12.57 4.24 4.16
N ARG A 33 -13.24 3.52 3.26
CA ARG A 33 -14.40 2.67 3.58
C ARG A 33 -14.17 1.27 3.06
N SER A 34 -14.68 0.26 3.77
CA SER A 34 -14.68 -1.12 3.26
C SER A 34 -15.30 -1.18 1.85
N GLY A 35 -14.65 -1.93 0.96
CA GLY A 35 -14.98 -2.03 -0.46
C GLY A 35 -14.35 -0.93 -1.34
N ALA A 36 -13.84 0.17 -0.77
CA ALA A 36 -13.18 1.21 -1.55
C ALA A 36 -11.91 0.67 -2.23
N ARG A 37 -11.67 1.13 -3.46
CA ARG A 37 -10.48 0.78 -4.24
C ARG A 37 -9.41 1.85 -4.05
N VAL A 38 -8.26 1.42 -3.58
CA VAL A 38 -7.13 2.27 -3.22
C VAL A 38 -5.85 1.79 -3.89
N ARG A 39 -4.91 2.70 -4.01
CA ARG A 39 -3.51 2.41 -4.32
C ARG A 39 -2.67 2.81 -3.12
N ILE A 40 -1.51 2.18 -3.00
CA ILE A 40 -0.57 2.42 -1.91
C ILE A 40 0.65 3.12 -2.52
N TRP A 41 1.11 4.20 -1.90
CA TRP A 41 2.32 4.87 -2.37
C TRP A 41 3.51 3.93 -2.28
N GLY A 42 4.29 3.82 -3.37
CA GLY A 42 5.51 3.00 -3.40
C GLY A 42 5.28 1.49 -3.54
N LEU A 43 4.03 1.02 -3.59
CA LEU A 43 3.69 -0.37 -3.93
C LEU A 43 2.83 -0.41 -5.18
N ASP A 44 3.03 -1.43 -6.00
CA ASP A 44 2.26 -1.58 -7.23
C ASP A 44 0.88 -2.21 -7.00
N GLY A 45 0.00 -2.00 -7.98
CA GLY A 45 -1.31 -2.65 -8.06
C GLY A 45 -2.46 -1.94 -7.34
N LEU A 46 -3.63 -2.50 -7.58
CA LEU A 46 -4.91 -2.05 -7.04
C LEU A 46 -5.33 -2.91 -5.85
N TRP A 47 -5.77 -2.23 -4.81
CA TRP A 47 -6.15 -2.85 -3.55
C TRP A 47 -7.59 -2.48 -3.21
N ALA A 48 -8.30 -3.35 -2.50
CA ALA A 48 -9.57 -2.99 -1.89
C ALA A 48 -9.46 -3.02 -0.37
N VAL A 49 -10.03 -2.00 0.25
CA VAL A 49 -10.19 -1.94 1.69
C VAL A 49 -11.14 -3.04 2.13
N TRP A 50 -10.69 -3.91 3.03
CA TRP A 50 -11.50 -4.96 3.61
C TRP A 50 -12.12 -4.50 4.94
N SER A 51 -11.28 -4.10 5.90
CA SER A 51 -11.70 -3.65 7.22
C SER A 51 -10.64 -2.73 7.86
N GLU A 52 -10.96 -2.18 9.02
CA GLU A 52 -9.96 -1.52 9.86
C GLU A 52 -8.88 -2.53 10.28
N GLY A 53 -7.64 -2.06 10.33
CA GLY A 53 -6.46 -2.83 10.66
C GLY A 53 -6.26 -3.02 12.17
N PRO A 54 -5.13 -3.62 12.59
CA PRO A 54 -4.85 -3.91 13.99
C PRO A 54 -4.59 -2.65 14.84
N GLU A 55 -4.23 -1.53 14.20
CA GLU A 55 -3.95 -0.26 14.86
C GLU A 55 -4.86 0.85 14.30
N LYS A 56 -5.20 1.83 15.15
CA LYS A 56 -6.03 2.97 14.75
C LYS A 56 -5.42 3.69 13.55
N GLY A 57 -6.20 3.86 12.49
CA GLY A 57 -5.75 4.51 11.26
C GLY A 57 -4.97 3.61 10.31
N THR A 58 -4.96 2.29 10.55
CA THR A 58 -4.49 1.28 9.59
C THR A 58 -5.68 0.53 8.98
N TRP A 59 -5.48 -0.06 7.80
CA TRP A 59 -6.53 -0.75 7.05
C TRP A 59 -6.03 -2.05 6.46
N TRP A 60 -6.81 -3.11 6.59
CA TRP A 60 -6.58 -4.36 5.87
C TRP A 60 -6.97 -4.21 4.42
N LEU A 61 -6.05 -4.55 3.52
CA LEU A 61 -6.18 -4.40 2.08
C LEU A 61 -6.05 -5.74 1.38
N GLN A 62 -7.00 -6.04 0.49
CA GLN A 62 -6.99 -7.22 -0.37
C GLN A 62 -6.50 -6.85 -1.78
N PRO A 63 -5.63 -7.66 -2.40
CA PRO A 63 -5.19 -7.43 -3.77
C PRO A 63 -6.34 -7.63 -4.76
N ARG A 64 -6.40 -6.80 -5.82
CA ARG A 64 -7.46 -6.85 -6.84
C ARG A 64 -6.97 -7.01 -8.27
N ASP A 65 -5.67 -6.90 -8.50
CA ASP A 65 -5.03 -7.14 -9.79
C ASP A 65 -3.70 -7.91 -9.62
N GLY A 66 -3.09 -8.28 -10.75
CA GLY A 66 -1.85 -9.05 -10.77
C GLY A 66 -0.70 -8.37 -10.01
N GLY A 67 -0.54 -7.05 -10.18
CA GLY A 67 0.50 -6.28 -9.48
C GLY A 67 0.34 -6.34 -7.96
N ALA A 68 -0.89 -6.18 -7.45
CA ALA A 68 -1.15 -6.28 -6.02
C ALA A 68 -0.98 -7.71 -5.50
N VAL A 69 -1.34 -8.73 -6.28
CA VAL A 69 -1.13 -10.14 -5.92
C VAL A 69 0.36 -10.45 -5.79
N ASP A 70 1.18 -9.98 -6.72
CA ASP A 70 2.63 -10.22 -6.69
C ASP A 70 3.29 -9.50 -5.50
N VAL A 71 2.88 -8.26 -5.22
CA VAL A 71 3.30 -7.55 -4.01
C VAL A 71 2.89 -8.30 -2.74
N TYR A 72 1.64 -8.77 -2.65
CA TYR A 72 1.18 -9.55 -1.49
C TYR A 72 2.02 -10.81 -1.29
N ARG A 73 2.24 -11.61 -2.33
CA ARG A 73 3.03 -12.85 -2.24
C ARG A 73 4.42 -12.57 -1.71
N LEU A 74 5.07 -11.54 -2.24
CA LEU A 74 6.40 -11.15 -1.83
C LEU A 74 6.45 -10.67 -0.36
N LEU A 75 5.44 -9.92 0.09
CA LEU A 75 5.34 -9.48 1.49
C LEU A 75 4.95 -10.61 2.45
N ALA A 76 4.16 -11.60 2.00
CA ALA A 76 3.84 -12.78 2.78
C ALA A 76 5.08 -13.66 3.02
N GLU A 77 5.95 -13.78 2.02
CA GLU A 77 7.22 -14.51 2.14
C GLU A 77 8.25 -13.72 2.95
N LYS A 78 8.31 -12.39 2.75
CA LYS A 78 9.30 -11.51 3.38
C LYS A 78 8.66 -10.19 3.85
N PRO A 79 8.03 -10.17 5.04
CA PRO A 79 7.36 -8.98 5.56
C PRO A 79 8.26 -7.76 5.67
N SER A 80 9.55 -7.94 5.93
CA SER A 80 10.55 -6.86 6.04
C SER A 80 10.72 -6.03 4.77
N ARG A 81 10.31 -6.54 3.60
CA ARG A 81 10.36 -5.78 2.34
C ARG A 81 9.31 -4.69 2.23
N GLY A 82 8.28 -4.72 3.07
CA GLY A 82 7.23 -3.70 3.12
C GLY A 82 7.68 -2.38 3.75
N GLY A 83 8.88 -2.35 4.36
CA GLY A 83 9.41 -1.18 5.05
C GLY A 83 8.46 -0.64 6.11
N GLU A 84 8.41 0.69 6.25
CA GLU A 84 7.49 1.36 7.17
C GLU A 84 6.04 1.44 6.67
N ILE A 85 5.78 1.06 5.41
CA ILE A 85 4.46 1.16 4.77
C ILE A 85 3.56 0.02 5.22
N THR A 86 4.11 -1.19 5.33
CA THR A 86 3.36 -2.40 5.69
C THR A 86 3.44 -2.64 7.20
N ARG A 87 2.30 -2.60 7.88
CA ARG A 87 2.20 -2.81 9.33
C ARG A 87 2.07 -4.29 9.71
N ALA A 88 1.34 -5.05 8.88
CA ALA A 88 1.17 -6.48 9.07
C ALA A 88 0.78 -7.15 7.75
N VAL A 89 0.96 -8.47 7.69
CA VAL A 89 0.52 -9.32 6.58
C VAL A 89 -0.27 -10.49 7.17
N LEU A 90 -1.47 -10.73 6.65
CA LEU A 90 -2.36 -11.77 7.17
C LEU A 90 -3.29 -12.28 6.07
N GLN A 91 -3.30 -13.60 5.85
CA GLN A 91 -4.32 -14.33 5.07
C GLN A 91 -4.87 -13.57 3.84
N GLY A 92 -4.03 -13.32 2.84
CA GLY A 92 -4.44 -12.66 1.60
C GLY A 92 -4.57 -11.13 1.70
N CYS A 93 -4.20 -10.54 2.84
CA CYS A 93 -4.29 -9.11 3.09
C CYS A 93 -2.97 -8.53 3.62
N ILE A 94 -2.81 -7.22 3.44
CA ILE A 94 -1.77 -6.41 4.10
C ILE A 94 -2.43 -5.29 4.90
N ALA A 95 -1.87 -4.93 6.05
CA ALA A 95 -2.29 -3.76 6.82
C ALA A 95 -1.38 -2.59 6.49
N VAL A 96 -1.97 -1.46 6.11
CA VAL A 96 -1.25 -0.25 5.70
C VAL A 96 -1.85 0.99 6.38
N GLY A 97 -1.01 1.98 6.67
CA GLY A 97 -1.45 3.24 7.27
C GLY A 97 -2.26 4.10 6.31
N THR A 98 -3.27 4.82 6.82
CA THR A 98 -4.11 5.72 6.01
C THR A 98 -3.28 6.72 5.20
N ALA A 99 -2.17 7.21 5.77
CA ALA A 99 -1.27 8.18 5.13
C ALA A 99 -0.47 7.61 3.92
N ASP A 100 -0.47 6.29 3.74
CA ASP A 100 0.13 5.61 2.60
C ASP A 100 -0.90 5.34 1.49
N LEU A 101 -2.19 5.58 1.74
CA LEU A 101 -3.28 5.29 0.81
C LEU A 101 -3.68 6.51 -0.02
N HIS A 102 -4.07 6.26 -1.26
CA HIS A 102 -4.77 7.21 -2.11
C HIS A 102 -5.86 6.52 -2.94
N LEU A 103 -6.91 7.24 -3.29
CA LEU A 103 -7.99 6.68 -4.10
C LEU A 103 -7.50 6.37 -5.51
N ALA A 104 -7.91 5.22 -6.04
CA ALA A 104 -7.70 4.94 -7.44
C ALA A 104 -8.58 5.87 -8.29
N ALA A 105 -7.99 6.52 -9.31
CA ALA A 105 -8.72 7.34 -10.26
C ALA A 105 -9.88 6.51 -10.87
N GLY A 106 -11.10 7.08 -10.87
CA GLY A 106 -12.32 6.39 -11.29
C GLY A 106 -13.14 5.76 -10.15
N THR A 107 -12.71 5.87 -8.89
CA THR A 107 -13.54 5.54 -7.72
C THR A 107 -14.53 6.68 -7.46
N VAL A 108 -15.48 6.86 -8.38
CA VAL A 108 -16.55 7.86 -8.25
C VAL A 108 -17.59 7.34 -7.27
N ARG A 109 -17.89 8.17 -6.26
CA ARG A 109 -18.95 7.99 -5.27
C ARG A 109 -20.28 7.67 -5.98
N ARG A 110 -20.90 6.54 -5.63
CA ARG A 110 -22.36 6.44 -5.67
C ARG A 110 -22.90 6.83 -4.31
#